data_AF-A0A090S9B3-F1
#
_entry.id   AF-A0A090S9B3-F1
#
_cell.length_a   1.000
_cell.length_b   1.000
_cell.length_c   1.000
_cell.angle_alpha   90.00
_cell.angle_beta   90.00
_cell.angle_gamma   90.00
#
_symmetry.space_group_name_H-M   'P 1'
#
loop_
_entity.id
_entity.type
_entity.pdbx_description
1 polymer ?
#
loop_
_entity_poly.entity_id
_entity_poly.type
_entity_poly.pdbx_seq_one_letter_code
_entity_poly.pdbx_strand_id
1 'polypeptide(L)'
;MKQVRSARILLALPKQSVFVRHNQEASASVFLTLATGSLLRQQEIDSVVDMVASAVPGMKPSRITVTDQHGRLLNSGSQDATSMARRKEQELERNQEQALREKIDSVLIPILGLGNYTAQVDIELDFSAVEQTRKRFDPNTPATRSEYTLEDYNNGSVVAGVPGALSNQPPADALSRQM
;
A
#
# COMPACT_ATOMS: atom_id res chain seq x y z
N MET A 1 6.15 12.56 -27.84
CA MET A 1 5.49 13.89 -27.88
C MET A 1 4.84 14.25 -29.24
N LYS A 2 4.53 13.28 -30.13
CA LYS A 2 3.96 13.60 -31.46
C LYS A 2 2.53 14.18 -31.40
N GLN A 3 1.85 13.99 -30.27
CA GLN A 3 0.46 14.36 -30.06
C GLN A 3 0.24 15.77 -29.48
N VAL A 4 1.30 16.45 -29.03
CA VAL A 4 1.22 17.81 -28.48
C VAL A 4 1.63 18.80 -29.57
N ARG A 5 0.70 19.69 -29.96
CA ARG A 5 0.95 20.73 -30.96
C ARG A 5 1.62 21.96 -30.34
N SER A 6 1.13 22.39 -29.19
CA SER A 6 1.74 23.47 -28.42
C SER A 6 1.48 23.28 -26.93
N ALA A 7 2.34 23.86 -26.11
CA ALA A 7 2.20 23.86 -24.66
C ALA A 7 2.47 25.28 -24.13
N ARG A 8 1.68 25.71 -23.16
CA ARG A 8 1.89 26.97 -22.44
C ARG A 8 1.99 26.68 -20.95
N ILE A 9 3.08 27.10 -20.34
CA ILE A 9 3.38 26.78 -18.94
C ILE A 9 3.46 28.09 -18.16
N LEU A 10 2.64 28.20 -17.12
CA LEU A 10 2.63 29.30 -16.17
C LEU A 10 3.31 28.84 -14.89
N LEU A 11 4.47 29.42 -14.58
CA LEU A 11 5.26 29.08 -13.40
C LEU A 11 5.07 30.14 -12.31
N ALA A 12 4.71 29.71 -11.10
CA ALA A 12 4.71 30.53 -9.91
C ALA A 12 5.95 30.17 -9.08
N LEU A 13 7.00 30.98 -9.21
CA LEU A 13 8.26 30.78 -8.53
C LEU A 13 8.32 31.59 -7.23
N PRO A 14 8.71 30.97 -6.10
CA PRO A 14 8.87 31.68 -4.84
C PRO A 14 10.09 32.62 -4.90
N LYS A 15 10.02 33.74 -4.17
CA LYS A 15 11.17 34.63 -4.00
C LYS A 15 12.13 34.03 -2.96
N GLN A 16 13.38 33.79 -3.36
CA GLN A 16 14.42 33.38 -2.42
C GLN A 16 14.83 34.57 -1.55
N SER A 17 14.69 34.44 -0.24
CA SER A 17 15.11 35.47 0.72
C SER A 17 15.64 34.81 1.99
N VAL A 18 16.80 35.27 2.45
CA VAL A 18 17.44 34.82 3.70
C VAL A 18 16.68 35.22 4.97
N PHE A 19 15.62 36.01 4.84
CA PHE A 19 14.80 36.50 5.94
C PHE A 19 13.43 35.79 6.08
N VAL A 20 13.11 34.87 5.17
CA VAL A 20 11.79 34.22 5.13
C VAL A 20 11.83 32.89 5.88
N ARG A 21 11.02 32.76 6.94
CA ARG A 21 10.87 31.52 7.74
C ARG A 21 9.98 30.45 7.09
N HIS A 22 9.25 30.78 6.03
CA HIS A 22 8.38 29.87 5.29
C HIS A 22 8.65 29.96 3.80
N ASN A 23 9.38 28.98 3.27
CA ASN A 23 9.64 28.88 1.85
C ASN A 23 8.35 28.41 1.15
N GLN A 24 7.75 29.26 0.31
CA GLN A 24 6.59 28.85 -0.48
C GLN A 24 7.05 27.86 -1.56
N GLU A 25 6.28 26.80 -1.77
CA GLU A 25 6.60 25.80 -2.80
C GLU A 25 6.20 26.33 -4.19
N ALA A 26 7.09 26.13 -5.16
CA ALA A 26 6.80 26.44 -6.56
C ALA A 26 5.59 25.64 -7.07
N SER A 27 4.81 26.25 -7.96
CA SER A 27 3.68 25.60 -8.61
C SER A 27 3.63 25.94 -10.09
N ALA A 28 3.00 25.07 -10.87
CA ALA A 28 2.88 25.24 -12.31
C ALA A 28 1.46 24.92 -12.81
N SER A 29 1.03 25.66 -13.83
CA SER A 29 -0.16 25.33 -14.62
C SER A 29 0.25 25.14 -16.07
N VAL A 30 -0.03 23.95 -16.60
CA VAL A 30 0.36 23.51 -17.94
C VAL A 30 -0.88 23.39 -18.80
N PHE A 31 -0.97 24.21 -19.84
CA PHE A 31 -2.02 24.17 -20.83
C PHE A 31 -1.50 23.51 -22.11
N LEU A 32 -2.12 22.42 -22.53
CA LEU A 32 -1.74 21.64 -23.71
C LEU A 32 -2.73 21.86 -24.85
N THR A 33 -2.22 22.14 -26.04
CA THR A 33 -2.99 22.04 -27.29
C THR A 33 -2.59 20.76 -28.00
N LEU A 34 -3.52 19.83 -28.08
CA LEU A 34 -3.29 18.53 -28.72
C LEU A 34 -3.51 18.60 -30.24
N ALA A 35 -2.92 17.65 -30.96
CA ALA A 35 -3.25 17.43 -32.36
C ALA A 35 -4.74 17.03 -32.52
N THR A 36 -5.32 17.33 -33.68
CA THR A 36 -6.73 17.06 -33.93
C THR A 36 -7.03 15.57 -33.80
N GLY A 37 -8.01 15.22 -32.96
CA GLY A 37 -8.41 13.83 -32.71
C GLY A 37 -7.43 13.03 -31.84
N SER A 38 -6.37 13.64 -31.29
CA SER A 38 -5.48 12.94 -30.38
C SER A 38 -5.93 13.07 -28.91
N LEU A 39 -5.70 12.01 -28.16
CA LEU A 39 -5.84 11.94 -26.71
C LEU A 39 -4.48 11.57 -26.13
N LEU A 40 -4.14 12.16 -24.99
CA LEU A 40 -2.96 11.77 -24.24
C LEU A 40 -3.32 10.62 -23.31
N ARG A 41 -2.45 9.61 -23.26
CA ARG A 41 -2.52 8.55 -22.26
C ARG A 41 -1.99 9.06 -20.92
N GLN A 42 -2.42 8.45 -19.81
CA GLN A 42 -1.98 8.85 -18.47
C GLN A 42 -0.44 8.88 -18.33
N GLN A 43 0.24 7.87 -18.88
CA GLN A 43 1.71 7.81 -18.91
C GLN A 43 2.36 9.03 -19.61
N GLU A 44 1.72 9.58 -20.65
CA GLU A 44 2.23 10.75 -21.36
C GLU A 44 2.01 12.03 -20.54
N ILE A 45 0.90 12.10 -19.81
CA ILE A 45 0.60 13.20 -18.88
C ILE A 45 1.60 13.18 -17.71
N ASP A 46 1.86 12.02 -17.12
CA ASP A 46 2.80 11.86 -16.01
C ASP A 46 4.23 12.25 -16.43
N SER A 47 4.63 11.86 -17.65
CA SER A 47 5.91 12.29 -18.24
C SER A 47 6.03 13.82 -18.36
N VAL A 48 4.95 14.52 -18.71
CA VAL A 48 4.93 15.99 -18.78
C VAL A 48 5.09 16.59 -17.37
N VAL A 49 4.39 16.04 -16.38
CA VAL A 49 4.46 16.49 -14.99
C VAL A 49 5.88 16.31 -14.44
N ASP A 50 6.47 15.13 -14.62
CA ASP A 50 7.82 14.83 -14.14
C ASP A 50 8.88 15.71 -14.80
N MET A 51 8.74 15.96 -16.10
CA MET A 51 9.63 16.87 -16.83
C MET A 51 9.57 18.28 -16.26
N VAL A 52 8.37 18.83 -16.03
CA VAL A 52 8.20 20.17 -15.45
C VAL A 52 8.70 20.22 -14.00
N ALA A 53 8.41 19.20 -13.19
CA ALA A 53 8.88 19.11 -11.81
C ALA A 53 10.41 19.08 -11.73
N SER A 54 11.06 18.31 -12.61
CA SER A 54 12.53 18.22 -12.67
C SER A 54 13.20 19.51 -13.15
N ALA A 55 12.51 20.31 -13.96
CA ALA A 55 13.04 21.55 -14.53
C ALA A 55 13.07 22.71 -13.53
N VAL A 56 12.27 22.64 -12.45
CA VAL A 56 12.16 23.71 -11.45
C VAL A 56 12.61 23.21 -10.07
N PRO A 57 13.69 23.77 -9.50
CA PRO A 57 14.17 23.35 -8.19
C PRO A 57 13.09 23.46 -7.09
N GLY A 58 12.90 22.37 -6.34
CA GLY A 58 11.95 22.33 -5.22
C GLY A 58 10.47 22.29 -5.63
N MET A 59 10.15 22.13 -6.91
CA MET A 59 8.77 21.91 -7.37
C MET A 59 8.36 20.46 -7.12
N LYS A 60 7.18 20.27 -6.52
CA LYS A 60 6.59 18.94 -6.34
C LYS A 60 5.66 18.61 -7.52
N PRO A 61 5.64 17.36 -8.01
CA PRO A 61 4.65 16.91 -9.00
C PRO A 61 3.21 17.20 -8.59
N SER A 62 2.94 17.16 -7.27
CA SER A 62 1.62 17.45 -6.71
C SER A 62 1.19 18.93 -6.78
N ARG A 63 2.05 19.82 -7.29
CA ARG A 63 1.80 21.25 -7.44
C ARG A 63 1.70 21.66 -8.92
N ILE A 64 1.52 20.67 -9.80
CA ILE A 64 1.46 20.85 -11.25
C ILE A 64 0.09 20.44 -11.76
N THR A 65 -0.65 21.38 -12.31
CA THR A 65 -1.95 21.12 -12.92
C THR A 65 -1.80 21.10 -14.43
N VAL A 66 -2.42 20.12 -15.10
CA VAL A 66 -2.37 19.96 -16.55
C VAL A 66 -3.78 19.98 -17.13
N THR A 67 -4.03 20.86 -18.09
CA THR A 67 -5.32 21.00 -18.79
C THR A 67 -5.14 20.98 -20.30
N ASP A 68 -6.19 20.60 -21.03
CA ASP A 68 -6.22 20.61 -22.49
C ASP A 68 -6.99 21.80 -23.08
N GLN A 69 -6.95 21.93 -24.41
CA GLN A 69 -7.64 23.01 -25.14
C GLN A 69 -9.17 22.99 -25.05
N HIS A 70 -9.77 21.88 -24.61
CA HIS A 70 -11.21 21.74 -24.42
C HIS A 70 -11.61 21.96 -22.95
N GLY A 71 -10.68 22.39 -22.10
CA GLY A 71 -10.91 22.61 -20.67
C GLY A 71 -10.96 21.32 -19.85
N ARG A 72 -10.53 20.18 -20.40
CA ARG A 72 -10.43 18.93 -19.64
C ARG A 72 -9.21 18.97 -18.76
N LEU A 73 -9.43 18.69 -17.47
CA LEU A 73 -8.36 18.52 -16.50
C LEU A 73 -7.71 17.15 -16.71
N LEU A 74 -6.46 17.13 -17.15
CA LEU A 74 -5.66 15.92 -17.37
C LEU A 74 -4.88 15.52 -16.12
N ASN A 75 -4.47 16.49 -15.29
CA ASN A 75 -3.89 16.25 -13.98
C ASN A 75 -4.25 17.41 -13.04
N SER A 76 -4.79 17.11 -11.85
CA SER A 76 -5.18 18.13 -10.86
C SER A 76 -4.02 18.71 -10.06
N GLY A 77 -2.83 18.09 -10.09
CA GLY A 77 -1.71 18.43 -9.20
C GLY A 77 -1.97 17.92 -7.79
N SER A 78 -3.05 18.35 -7.14
CA SER A 78 -3.52 17.73 -5.91
C SER A 78 -4.18 16.38 -6.24
N GLN A 79 -3.37 15.34 -6.39
CA GLN A 79 -3.87 13.99 -6.30
C GLN A 79 -4.13 13.71 -4.82
N ASP A 80 -5.29 14.09 -4.32
CA ASP A 80 -5.80 13.42 -3.12
C ASP A 80 -5.86 11.93 -3.48
N ALA A 81 -5.07 11.11 -2.78
CA ALA A 81 -4.89 9.70 -3.09
C ALA A 81 -6.26 8.99 -3.18
N THR A 82 -7.20 9.44 -2.35
CA THR A 82 -8.60 9.01 -2.33
C THR A 82 -9.33 9.30 -3.63
N SER A 83 -9.13 10.50 -4.21
CA SER A 83 -9.77 10.90 -5.46
C SER A 83 -9.20 10.15 -6.67
N MET A 84 -7.90 9.84 -6.64
CA MET A 84 -7.27 9.00 -7.67
C MET A 84 -7.69 7.55 -7.58
N ALA A 85 -7.78 6.99 -6.37
CA ALA A 85 -8.31 5.66 -6.14
C ALA A 85 -9.75 5.54 -6.69
N ARG A 86 -10.64 6.46 -6.34
CA ARG A 86 -12.02 6.49 -6.87
C ARG A 86 -12.10 6.60 -8.39
N ARG A 87 -11.26 7.44 -9.02
CA ARG A 87 -11.21 7.52 -10.49
C ARG A 87 -10.80 6.20 -11.11
N LYS A 88 -9.81 5.53 -10.52
CA LYS A 88 -9.32 4.23 -10.98
C LYS A 88 -10.36 3.12 -10.80
N GLU A 89 -11.08 3.12 -9.68
CA GLU A 89 -12.20 2.22 -9.41
C GLU A 89 -13.31 2.37 -10.47
N GLN A 90 -13.73 3.61 -10.75
CA GLN A 90 -14.72 3.90 -11.80
C GLN A 90 -14.25 3.51 -13.21
N GLU A 91 -12.96 3.66 -13.50
CA GLU A 91 -12.40 3.24 -14.78
C GLU A 91 -12.44 1.71 -14.92
N LEU A 92 -12.15 0.97 -13.85
CA LEU A 92 -12.26 -0.49 -13.82
C LEU A 92 -13.70 -0.96 -13.99
N GLU A 93 -14.67 -0.33 -13.32
CA GLU A 93 -16.10 -0.62 -13.49
C GLU A 93 -16.53 -0.46 -14.95
N ARG A 94 -16.25 0.69 -15.58
CA ARG A 94 -16.59 0.94 -16.98
C ARG A 94 -15.95 -0.04 -17.95
N ASN A 95 -14.69 -0.41 -17.69
CA ASN A 95 -13.99 -1.40 -18.52
C ASN A 95 -14.67 -2.77 -18.44
N GLN A 96 -15.12 -3.18 -17.25
CA GLN A 96 -15.86 -4.43 -17.08
C GLN A 96 -17.27 -4.39 -17.68
N GLU A 97 -17.99 -3.27 -17.53
CA GLU A 97 -19.28 -3.08 -18.19
C GLU A 97 -19.17 -3.19 -19.70
N GLN A 98 -18.15 -2.55 -20.29
CA GLN A 98 -17.88 -2.61 -21.71
C GLN A 98 -17.55 -4.04 -22.16
N ALA A 99 -16.69 -4.74 -21.44
CA ALA A 99 -16.34 -6.13 -21.76
C ALA A 99 -17.55 -7.07 -21.72
N LEU A 100 -18.45 -6.89 -20.75
CA LEU A 100 -19.68 -7.67 -20.65
C LEU A 100 -20.69 -7.29 -21.74
N ARG A 101 -20.81 -6.01 -22.10
CA ARG A 101 -21.63 -5.57 -23.23
C ARG A 101 -21.14 -6.19 -24.54
N GLU A 102 -19.84 -6.16 -24.81
CA GLU A 102 -19.25 -6.79 -26.01
C GLU A 102 -19.52 -8.31 -26.05
N LYS A 103 -19.50 -8.96 -24.89
CA LYS A 103 -19.86 -10.38 -24.79
C LYS A 103 -21.34 -10.63 -25.12
N ILE A 104 -22.25 -9.79 -24.64
CA ILE A 104 -23.68 -9.85 -25.00
C ILE A 104 -23.84 -9.66 -26.51
N ASP A 105 -23.16 -8.66 -27.07
CA ASP A 105 -23.20 -8.36 -28.50
C ASP A 105 -22.72 -9.55 -29.34
N SER A 106 -21.64 -10.22 -28.94
CA SER A 106 -21.10 -11.39 -29.63
C SER A 106 -22.10 -12.56 -29.73
N VAL A 107 -23.05 -12.65 -28.80
CA VAL A 107 -24.07 -13.71 -28.74
C VAL A 107 -25.35 -13.29 -29.45
N LEU A 108 -25.78 -12.04 -29.28
CA LEU A 108 -27.08 -11.58 -29.77
C LEU A 108 -27.05 -11.07 -31.21
N ILE A 109 -25.94 -10.44 -31.66
CA ILE A 109 -25.82 -9.92 -33.03
C ILE A 109 -26.09 -11.01 -34.09
N PRO A 110 -25.51 -12.23 -34.00
CA PRO A 110 -25.73 -13.26 -35.03
C PRO A 110 -27.18 -13.75 -35.14
N ILE A 111 -27.97 -13.59 -34.08
CA ILE A 111 -29.34 -14.11 -33.99
C ILE A 111 -30.35 -13.01 -34.36
N LEU A 112 -30.19 -11.81 -33.81
CA LEU A 112 -31.17 -10.72 -33.91
C LEU A 112 -30.81 -9.70 -35.00
N GLY A 113 -29.54 -9.63 -35.42
CA GLY A 113 -29.04 -8.61 -36.33
C GLY A 113 -28.70 -7.28 -35.64
N LEU A 114 -27.81 -6.52 -36.27
CA LEU A 114 -27.37 -5.20 -35.78
C LEU A 114 -28.55 -4.22 -35.70
N GLY A 115 -28.66 -3.50 -34.58
CA GLY A 115 -29.66 -2.43 -34.39
C GLY A 115 -31.05 -2.91 -33.96
N ASN A 116 -31.30 -4.23 -33.90
CA ASN A 116 -32.58 -4.80 -33.50
C ASN A 116 -32.69 -5.09 -31.99
N TYR A 117 -31.66 -4.74 -31.20
CA TYR A 117 -31.66 -4.86 -29.75
C TYR A 117 -30.81 -3.75 -29.11
N THR A 118 -30.95 -3.59 -27.79
CA THR A 118 -30.11 -2.70 -26.99
C THR A 118 -29.79 -3.40 -25.68
N ALA A 119 -28.52 -3.38 -25.29
CA ALA A 119 -28.05 -3.92 -24.02
C ALA A 119 -27.41 -2.83 -23.17
N GLN A 120 -27.72 -2.83 -21.88
CA GLN A 120 -27.07 -2.01 -20.87
C GLN A 120 -26.63 -2.91 -19.72
N VAL A 121 -25.41 -2.69 -19.26
CA VAL A 121 -24.78 -3.45 -18.18
C VAL A 121 -24.39 -2.44 -17.11
N ASP A 122 -24.70 -2.76 -15.87
CA ASP A 122 -24.35 -2.02 -14.67
C ASP A 122 -23.72 -3.04 -13.72
N ILE A 123 -22.57 -2.71 -13.13
CA ILE A 123 -21.80 -3.63 -12.29
C ILE A 123 -21.37 -2.90 -11.02
N GLU A 124 -21.64 -3.52 -9.88
CA GLU A 124 -21.10 -3.09 -8.59
C GLU A 124 -19.86 -3.94 -8.26
N LEU A 125 -18.71 -3.28 -8.08
CA LEU A 125 -17.45 -3.92 -7.71
C LEU A 125 -17.09 -3.59 -6.26
N ASP A 126 -16.76 -4.61 -5.47
CA ASP A 126 -16.25 -4.42 -4.10
C ASP A 126 -14.72 -4.27 -4.11
N PHE A 127 -14.24 -3.08 -3.76
CA PHE A 127 -12.82 -2.74 -3.68
C PHE A 127 -12.27 -2.79 -2.24
N SER A 128 -12.95 -3.47 -1.32
CA SER A 128 -12.49 -3.58 0.07
C SER A 128 -11.13 -4.29 0.19
N ALA A 129 -10.20 -3.65 0.89
CA ALA A 129 -8.90 -4.23 1.22
C ALA A 129 -9.01 -5.04 2.52
N VAL A 130 -8.86 -6.36 2.44
CA VAL A 130 -8.91 -7.25 3.60
C VAL A 130 -7.50 -7.72 3.99
N GLU A 131 -7.01 -7.27 5.14
CA GLU A 131 -5.77 -7.77 5.73
C GLU A 131 -6.08 -8.91 6.72
N GLN A 132 -5.59 -10.12 6.45
CA GLN A 132 -5.82 -11.29 7.31
C GLN A 132 -4.52 -11.82 7.91
N THR A 133 -4.32 -11.59 9.20
CA THR A 133 -3.24 -12.25 9.96
C THR A 133 -3.79 -13.50 10.66
N ARG A 134 -3.31 -14.69 10.27
CA ARG A 134 -3.67 -15.96 10.93
C ARG A 134 -2.52 -16.42 11.82
N LYS A 135 -2.75 -16.49 13.13
CA LYS A 135 -1.85 -17.15 14.08
C LYS A 135 -2.49 -18.47 14.53
N ARG A 136 -1.96 -19.58 14.05
CA ARG A 136 -2.40 -20.93 14.42
C ARG A 136 -1.51 -21.43 15.56
N PHE A 137 -2.12 -21.87 16.65
CA PHE A 137 -1.44 -22.59 17.73
C PHE A 137 -1.97 -24.03 17.74
N ASP A 138 -1.07 -25.00 17.75
CA ASP A 138 -1.42 -26.41 17.91
C ASP A 138 -1.31 -26.78 19.41
N PRO A 139 -2.43 -27.07 20.10
CA PRO A 139 -2.41 -27.48 21.49
C PRO A 139 -2.08 -28.97 21.68
N ASN A 140 -2.04 -29.77 20.61
CA ASN A 140 -1.86 -31.23 20.69
C ASN A 140 -0.39 -31.66 20.62
N THR A 141 0.52 -30.76 20.26
CA THR A 141 1.96 -31.02 20.40
C THR A 141 2.38 -30.67 21.82
N PRO A 142 2.74 -31.64 22.68
CA PRO A 142 3.27 -31.32 24.00
C PRO A 142 4.58 -30.54 23.84
N ALA A 143 4.52 -29.24 24.11
CA ALA A 143 5.68 -28.36 24.15
C ALA A 143 6.19 -28.34 25.60
N THR A 144 7.00 -29.31 25.97
CA THR A 144 7.66 -29.34 27.28
C THR A 144 8.55 -28.09 27.41
N ARG A 145 8.15 -27.16 28.27
CA ARG A 145 8.89 -25.89 28.48
C ARG A 145 10.08 -26.06 29.42
N SER A 146 10.00 -27.00 30.35
CA SER A 146 11.07 -27.35 31.30
C SER A 146 10.83 -28.75 31.84
N GLU A 147 11.82 -29.61 31.70
CA GLU A 147 11.87 -30.94 32.29
C GLU A 147 12.97 -30.94 33.35
N TYR A 148 12.66 -31.41 34.56
CA TYR A 148 13.64 -31.61 35.63
C TYR A 148 13.56 -33.06 36.07
N THR A 149 14.51 -33.86 35.60
CA THR A 149 14.62 -35.29 35.90
C THR A 149 15.74 -35.47 36.93
N LEU A 150 15.42 -36.13 38.03
CA LEU A 150 16.36 -36.47 39.10
C LEU A 150 16.38 -38.00 39.21
N GLU A 151 17.48 -38.61 38.74
CA GLU A 151 17.70 -40.06 38.79
C GLU A 151 18.80 -40.34 39.82
N ASP A 152 18.45 -40.97 40.94
CA ASP A 152 19.40 -41.49 41.92
C ASP A 152 19.58 -43.00 41.73
N TYR A 153 20.79 -43.39 41.32
CA TYR A 153 21.21 -44.79 41.19
C TYR A 153 22.06 -45.18 42.41
N ASN A 154 21.47 -45.91 43.37
CA ASN A 154 22.23 -46.48 44.48
C ASN A 154 22.52 -47.96 44.21
N ASN A 155 23.67 -48.24 43.61
CA ASN A 155 24.22 -49.58 43.52
C ASN A 155 25.51 -49.66 44.37
N GLY A 156 25.33 -49.82 45.67
CA GLY A 156 26.41 -50.00 46.64
C GLY A 156 26.20 -51.28 47.45
N SER A 157 26.91 -52.33 47.06
CA SER A 157 27.02 -53.61 47.76
C SER A 157 27.53 -53.44 49.20
N VAL A 158 27.01 -54.29 50.08
CA VAL A 158 27.27 -54.45 51.51
C VAL A 158 28.74 -54.25 51.92
N VAL A 159 29.00 -53.31 52.85
CA VAL A 159 30.25 -53.27 53.62
C VAL A 159 29.90 -53.12 55.10
N ALA A 160 30.22 -54.15 55.88
CA ALA A 160 30.07 -54.20 57.33
C ALA A 160 31.22 -53.43 58.01
N GLY A 161 30.87 -52.45 58.85
CA GLY A 161 31.79 -51.68 59.68
C GLY A 161 31.02 -50.92 60.75
N VAL A 162 31.59 -50.84 61.96
CA VAL A 162 30.91 -50.42 63.21
C VAL A 162 30.32 -48.99 63.13
N PRO A 163 29.09 -48.76 63.63
CA PRO A 163 28.41 -47.46 63.51
C PRO A 163 29.03 -46.37 64.39
N GLY A 164 29.27 -45.20 63.79
CA GLY A 164 29.40 -43.93 64.52
C GLY A 164 30.81 -43.35 64.51
N ALA A 165 30.99 -42.27 63.74
CA ALA A 165 31.46 -40.97 64.23
C ALA A 165 31.80 -40.08 63.02
N LEU A 166 31.13 -38.93 62.95
CA LEU A 166 31.52 -37.71 62.23
C LEU A 166 31.43 -37.76 60.69
N SER A 167 30.39 -37.15 60.10
CA SER A 167 30.67 -36.28 58.93
C SER A 167 29.56 -35.32 58.46
N ASN A 168 28.38 -35.21 59.08
CA ASN A 168 27.46 -34.16 58.63
C ASN A 168 26.54 -33.64 59.72
N GLN A 169 27.06 -32.67 60.48
CA GLN A 169 26.27 -31.89 61.43
C GLN A 169 26.06 -30.49 60.82
N PRO A 170 24.82 -29.99 60.78
CA PRO A 170 24.48 -28.74 60.09
C PRO A 170 24.75 -27.49 60.96
N PRO A 171 25.06 -26.31 60.38
CA PRO A 171 25.01 -25.07 61.13
C PRO A 171 23.55 -24.60 61.28
N ALA A 172 23.12 -24.35 62.52
CA ALA A 172 21.85 -23.72 62.85
C ALA A 172 22.03 -22.20 62.94
N ASP A 173 21.41 -21.45 62.04
CA ASP A 173 20.55 -20.31 62.40
C ASP A 173 19.95 -19.65 61.15
N ALA A 174 18.65 -19.87 60.95
CA ALA A 174 17.78 -18.91 60.31
C ALA A 174 16.48 -18.88 61.11
N LEU A 175 16.01 -17.67 61.40
CA LEU A 175 14.84 -17.27 62.19
C LEU A 175 15.17 -17.11 63.70
N SER A 176 15.14 -15.92 64.32
CA SER A 176 14.17 -14.84 64.13
C SER A 176 14.48 -13.56 64.96
N ARG A 177 14.22 -12.40 64.35
CA ARG A 177 13.34 -11.30 64.87
C ARG A 177 13.78 -10.42 66.07
N GLN A 178 13.87 -9.12 65.77
CA GLN A 178 13.51 -7.92 66.56
C GLN A 178 13.92 -7.85 68.05
N MET A 179 14.86 -6.96 68.38
CA MET A 179 14.60 -5.63 68.97
C MET A 179 15.87 -4.77 68.90
#